data_AF-C3XTE4-F1
#
_entry.id   AF-C3XTE4-F1
#
_cell.length_a   1.000
_cell.length_b   1.000
_cell.length_c   1.000
_cell.angle_alpha   90.00
_cell.angle_beta   90.00
_cell.angle_gamma   90.00
#
_symmetry.space_group_name_H-M   'P 1'
#
loop_
_entity.id
_entity.type
_entity.pdbx_description
1 polymer ?
#
loop_
_entity_poly.entity_id
_entity_poly.type
_entity_poly.pdbx_seq_one_letter_code
_entity_poly.pdbx_strand_id
1 'polypeptide(L)'
;MKFLQIEANLCETLRHLVFRDPVTHLYNPLDYARETHKDYVMKYCCSHKDVLFLGMNPGPFGMAQNGVPFGDTTFVKDFLKISGNVNPPALQHPKRLITGLACTHSEVSGTRFWGLFRTLCKTPENFFRRCFVHNYCPLVFMTKTGKNVTPPSLHMTQREPLLSACDTALVEVIRLLQVKMIVGVGRFAQERAQYALKMTGLNIPVLFIMHPSPINPQANKGWAEQMMVEFEKLGIMRYLVPKSKG
;
A
#
# COMPACT_ATOMS: atom_id res chain seq x y z
N MET A 1 -13.46 11.37 3.16
CA MET A 1 -13.15 12.46 4.12
C MET A 1 -12.34 11.99 5.32
N LYS A 2 -12.90 11.22 6.27
CA LYS A 2 -12.15 10.81 7.48
C LYS A 2 -10.87 10.02 7.20
N PHE A 3 -10.88 9.11 6.23
CA PHE A 3 -9.69 8.34 5.85
C PHE A 3 -8.51 9.26 5.46
N LEU A 4 -8.77 10.22 4.56
CA LEU A 4 -7.78 11.23 4.15
C LEU A 4 -7.33 12.12 5.32
N GLN A 5 -8.18 12.34 6.33
CA GLN A 5 -7.80 13.08 7.53
C GLN A 5 -6.81 12.27 8.40
N ILE A 6 -7.04 10.96 8.56
CA ILE A 6 -6.09 10.07 9.26
C ILE A 6 -4.72 10.11 8.56
N GLU A 7 -4.72 10.01 7.23
CA GLU A 7 -3.49 10.12 6.44
C GLU A 7 -2.82 11.49 6.54
N ALA A 8 -3.59 12.58 6.56
CA ALA A 8 -3.06 13.92 6.75
C ALA A 8 -2.42 14.09 8.13
N ASN A 9 -3.06 13.58 9.19
CA ASN A 9 -2.54 13.60 10.56
C ASN A 9 -1.25 12.77 10.67
N LEU A 10 -1.21 11.60 10.02
CA LEU A 10 0.00 10.79 9.92
C LEU A 10 1.12 11.56 9.22
N CYS A 11 0.84 12.14 8.05
CA CYS A 11 1.84 12.92 7.31
C CYS A 11 2.37 14.09 8.15
N GLU A 12 1.50 14.80 8.86
CA GLU A 12 1.92 15.88 9.78
C GLU A 12 2.89 15.37 10.84
N THR A 13 2.54 14.27 11.52
CA THR A 13 3.41 13.64 12.54
C THR A 13 4.77 13.26 11.94
N LEU A 14 4.76 12.66 10.75
CA LEU A 14 5.96 12.17 10.08
C LEU A 14 6.89 13.29 9.60
N ARG A 15 6.38 14.50 9.32
CA ARG A 15 7.21 15.66 8.92
C ARG A 15 8.18 16.10 10.02
N HIS A 16 7.85 15.84 11.27
CA HIS A 16 8.71 16.20 12.43
C HIS A 16 9.81 15.17 12.71
N LEU A 17 9.81 14.03 12.01
CA LEU A 17 10.83 13.00 12.17
C LEU A 17 12.06 13.32 11.32
N VAL A 18 13.25 13.18 11.92
CA VAL A 18 14.52 13.39 11.24
C VAL A 18 15.15 12.05 10.90
N PHE A 19 15.33 11.81 9.59
CA PHE A 19 16.04 10.63 9.09
C PHE A 19 17.48 11.01 8.73
N ARG A 20 18.43 10.19 9.18
CA ARG A 20 19.87 10.34 8.98
C ARG A 20 20.40 9.17 8.16
N ASP A 21 21.72 9.09 8.02
CA ASP A 21 22.38 8.01 7.30
C ASP A 21 21.81 6.63 7.65
N PRO A 22 21.58 5.76 6.63
CA PRO A 22 21.94 5.96 5.22
C PRO A 22 20.88 6.73 4.39
N VAL A 23 19.84 7.29 5.01
CA VAL A 23 18.77 8.02 4.30
C VAL A 23 19.26 9.41 3.91
N THR A 24 19.15 9.73 2.62
CA THR A 24 19.51 11.05 2.06
C THR A 24 18.38 11.71 1.29
N HIS A 25 17.42 10.91 0.81
CA HIS A 25 16.24 11.41 0.11
C HIS A 25 15.01 10.73 0.71
N LEU A 26 13.98 11.55 0.95
CA LEU A 26 12.71 11.15 1.52
C LEU A 26 11.58 11.65 0.64
N TYR A 27 10.72 10.75 0.17
CA TYR A 27 9.53 11.10 -0.58
C TYR A 27 8.27 10.75 0.21
N ASN A 28 7.28 11.65 0.17
CA ASN A 28 5.92 11.39 0.65
C ASN A 28 4.90 11.57 -0.49
N PRO A 29 4.49 10.49 -1.20
CA PRO A 29 3.50 10.57 -2.27
C PRO A 29 2.13 11.06 -1.81
N LEU A 30 1.79 10.96 -0.51
CA LEU A 30 0.53 11.52 -0.02
C LEU A 30 0.51 13.07 -0.03
N ASP A 31 1.69 13.70 -0.13
CA ASP A 31 1.82 15.15 -0.30
C ASP A 31 1.81 15.55 -1.78
N TYR A 32 2.73 14.99 -2.60
CA TYR A 32 2.89 15.43 -3.99
C TYR A 32 1.98 14.75 -5.01
N ALA A 33 1.50 13.53 -4.73
CA ALA A 33 0.51 12.80 -5.55
C ALA A 33 -0.88 12.84 -4.88
N ARG A 34 -1.17 13.93 -4.17
CA ARG A 34 -2.39 14.11 -3.38
C ARG A 34 -3.66 14.01 -4.22
N GLU A 35 -3.68 14.54 -5.43
CA GLU A 35 -4.88 14.52 -6.28
C GLU A 35 -5.24 13.10 -6.71
N THR A 36 -4.27 12.36 -7.24
CA THR A 36 -4.48 10.97 -7.67
C THR A 36 -4.79 10.05 -6.47
N HIS A 37 -4.11 10.25 -5.34
CA HIS A 37 -4.41 9.51 -4.12
C HIS A 37 -5.83 9.81 -3.59
N LYS A 38 -6.22 11.09 -3.57
CA LYS A 38 -7.57 11.51 -3.19
C LYS A 38 -8.63 10.90 -4.11
N ASP A 39 -8.39 10.90 -5.42
CA ASP A 39 -9.29 10.26 -6.40
C ASP A 39 -9.46 8.76 -6.11
N TYR A 40 -8.37 8.04 -5.80
CA TYR A 40 -8.41 6.64 -5.37
C TYR A 40 -9.26 6.42 -4.12
N VAL A 41 -9.03 7.19 -3.06
CA VAL A 41 -9.77 7.06 -1.80
C VAL A 41 -11.24 7.45 -1.99
N MET A 42 -11.53 8.51 -2.74
CA MET A 42 -12.89 8.98 -2.98
C MET A 42 -13.70 8.08 -3.92
N LYS A 43 -13.06 7.30 -4.79
CA LYS A 43 -13.74 6.28 -5.61
C LYS A 43 -14.03 5.01 -4.82
N TYR A 44 -13.06 4.56 -4.02
CA TYR A 44 -13.04 3.17 -3.55
C TYR A 44 -13.16 3.00 -2.03
N CYS A 45 -13.09 4.08 -1.25
CA CYS A 45 -13.13 4.05 0.23
C CYS A 45 -14.40 4.72 0.81
N CYS A 46 -15.55 4.58 0.12
CA CYS A 46 -16.82 5.21 0.51
C CYS A 46 -17.73 4.39 1.42
N SER A 47 -17.28 3.21 1.84
CA SER A 47 -18.05 2.27 2.66
C SER A 47 -17.11 1.46 3.56
N HIS A 48 -17.67 0.76 4.54
CA HIS A 48 -16.94 -0.24 5.32
C HIS A 48 -16.33 -1.31 4.40
N LYS A 49 -15.24 -1.93 4.87
CA LYS A 49 -14.45 -2.89 4.12
C LYS A 49 -14.24 -4.11 4.99
N ASP A 50 -14.62 -5.28 4.50
CA ASP A 50 -14.43 -6.52 5.25
C ASP A 50 -12.94 -6.91 5.30
N VAL A 51 -12.19 -6.67 4.21
CA VAL A 51 -10.78 -7.08 4.07
C VAL A 51 -9.89 -5.89 3.77
N LEU A 52 -8.83 -5.71 4.55
CA LEU A 52 -7.77 -4.74 4.27
C LEU A 52 -6.50 -5.45 3.82
N PHE A 53 -6.10 -5.26 2.57
CA PHE A 53 -4.76 -5.65 2.10
C PHE A 53 -3.76 -4.58 2.50
N LEU A 54 -2.75 -4.96 3.27
CA LEU A 54 -1.76 -4.04 3.82
C LEU A 54 -0.37 -4.32 3.24
N GLY A 55 0.17 -3.34 2.51
CA GLY A 55 1.57 -3.33 2.08
C GLY A 55 2.49 -2.62 3.09
N MET A 56 3.80 -2.68 2.87
CA MET A 56 4.79 -2.05 3.75
C MET A 56 4.90 -0.55 3.51
N ASN A 57 5.42 -0.15 2.35
CA ASN A 57 5.62 1.23 1.95
C ASN A 57 5.71 1.35 0.41
N PRO A 58 5.62 2.55 -0.17
CA PRO A 58 5.62 2.71 -1.63
C PRO A 58 6.89 2.18 -2.32
N GLY A 59 6.70 1.52 -3.46
CA GLY A 59 7.77 1.25 -4.41
C GLY A 59 8.08 2.46 -5.30
N PRO A 60 9.34 2.61 -5.79
CA PRO A 60 9.81 3.82 -6.48
C PRO A 60 9.13 4.09 -7.84
N PHE A 61 8.61 3.06 -8.50
CA PHE A 61 7.93 3.17 -9.79
C PHE A 61 6.41 2.94 -9.68
N GLY A 62 5.90 2.70 -8.47
CA GLY A 62 4.49 2.41 -8.21
C GLY A 62 3.81 3.57 -7.49
N MET A 63 3.42 3.35 -6.23
CA MET A 63 2.80 4.37 -5.39
C MET A 63 3.65 5.65 -5.25
N ALA A 64 4.98 5.60 -5.34
CA ALA A 64 5.81 6.81 -5.36
C ALA A 64 5.56 7.68 -6.61
N GLN A 65 5.08 7.12 -7.71
CA GLN A 65 4.78 7.88 -8.92
C GLN A 65 3.36 8.44 -8.91
N ASN A 66 2.39 7.74 -8.32
CA ASN A 66 0.97 8.06 -8.52
C ASN A 66 0.11 8.04 -7.26
N GLY A 67 0.67 7.79 -6.08
CA GLY A 67 -0.05 7.81 -4.82
C GLY A 67 -0.97 6.60 -4.57
N VAL A 68 -1.10 5.64 -5.48
CA VAL A 68 -1.97 4.47 -5.28
C VAL A 68 -1.14 3.28 -4.75
N PRO A 69 -1.54 2.61 -3.65
CA PRO A 69 -0.85 1.42 -3.14
C PRO A 69 -0.69 0.33 -4.21
N PHE A 70 0.51 -0.27 -4.29
CA PHE A 70 0.88 -1.21 -5.36
C PHE A 70 0.61 -0.65 -6.78
N GLY A 71 0.62 0.67 -6.94
CA GLY A 71 0.10 1.32 -8.14
C GLY A 71 1.05 1.28 -9.31
N ASP A 72 1.10 0.18 -10.06
CA ASP A 72 1.65 0.23 -11.42
C ASP A 72 0.81 1.19 -12.28
N THR A 73 1.46 2.16 -12.93
CA THR A 73 0.79 3.25 -13.64
C THR A 73 -0.21 2.77 -14.69
N THR A 74 0.06 1.64 -15.37
CA THR A 74 -0.86 1.07 -16.36
C THR A 74 -2.17 0.65 -15.70
N PHE A 75 -2.10 -0.08 -14.59
CA PHE A 75 -3.30 -0.50 -13.86
C PHE A 75 -4.00 0.67 -13.18
N VAL A 76 -3.25 1.64 -12.65
CA VAL A 76 -3.82 2.84 -12.03
C VAL A 76 -4.68 3.62 -13.02
N LYS A 77 -4.21 3.79 -14.26
CA LYS A 77 -4.95 4.50 -15.31
C LYS A 77 -6.05 3.65 -15.94
N ASP A 78 -5.70 2.43 -16.34
CA ASP A 78 -6.54 1.68 -17.29
C ASP A 78 -7.55 0.77 -16.58
N PHE A 79 -7.21 0.27 -15.39
CA PHE A 79 -8.08 -0.60 -14.60
C PHE A 79 -8.78 0.16 -13.47
N LEU A 80 -8.02 0.88 -12.63
CA LEU A 80 -8.55 1.64 -11.50
C LEU A 80 -9.14 3.00 -11.91
N LYS A 81 -8.89 3.46 -13.14
CA LYS A 81 -9.40 4.71 -13.69
C LYS A 81 -9.09 5.93 -12.83
N ILE A 82 -7.90 5.98 -12.23
CA ILE A 82 -7.46 7.09 -11.38
C ILE A 82 -6.85 8.19 -12.24
N SER A 83 -7.18 9.42 -11.90
CA SER A 83 -6.76 10.64 -12.60
C SER A 83 -6.40 11.74 -11.60
N GLY A 84 -5.61 12.70 -12.04
CA GLY A 84 -5.17 13.84 -11.24
C GLY A 84 -3.73 14.22 -11.53
N ASN A 85 -3.31 15.36 -11.03
CA ASN A 85 -1.95 15.84 -11.17
C ASN A 85 -1.04 15.23 -10.10
N VAL A 86 0.23 15.08 -10.47
CA VAL A 86 1.31 14.71 -9.55
C VAL A 86 2.37 15.80 -9.66
N ASN A 87 2.68 16.45 -8.54
CA ASN A 87 3.56 17.62 -8.48
C ASN A 87 4.90 17.24 -7.85
N PRO A 88 5.93 16.87 -8.62
CA PRO A 88 7.16 16.26 -8.09
C PRO A 88 7.78 17.04 -6.92
N PRO A 89 8.35 16.36 -5.91
CA PRO A 89 9.00 17.05 -4.80
C PRO A 89 10.19 17.88 -5.29
N ALA A 90 10.51 18.97 -4.58
CA ALA A 90 11.60 19.88 -4.97
C ALA A 90 12.98 19.18 -4.94
N LEU A 91 13.22 18.36 -3.91
CA LEU A 91 14.43 17.54 -3.80
C LEU A 91 14.15 16.15 -4.35
N GLN A 92 14.80 15.79 -5.46
CA GLN A 92 14.70 14.47 -6.07
C GLN A 92 16.07 13.85 -6.29
N HIS A 93 16.14 12.53 -6.08
CA HIS A 93 17.30 11.77 -6.48
C HIS A 93 17.31 11.60 -8.02
N PRO A 94 18.41 11.87 -8.73
CA PRO A 94 18.44 11.85 -10.20
C PRO A 94 18.00 10.53 -10.86
N LYS A 95 18.22 9.40 -10.18
CA LYS A 95 17.80 8.06 -10.64
C LYS A 95 16.36 7.67 -10.25
N ARG A 96 15.64 8.55 -9.56
CA ARG A 96 14.31 8.31 -8.97
C ARG A 96 13.43 9.54 -9.14
N LEU A 97 13.35 10.03 -10.37
CA LEU A 97 12.48 11.14 -10.73
C LEU A 97 11.02 10.70 -10.61
N ILE A 98 10.17 11.64 -10.17
CA ILE A 98 8.72 11.50 -10.15
C ILE A 98 8.19 12.10 -11.45
N THR A 99 7.64 11.25 -12.32
CA THR A 99 7.02 11.63 -13.58
C THR A 99 5.51 11.38 -13.59
N GLY A 100 4.94 11.03 -12.43
CA GLY A 100 3.50 10.94 -12.27
C GLY A 100 2.88 9.76 -13.02
N LEU A 101 1.68 9.98 -13.54
CA LEU A 101 0.97 9.05 -14.43
C LEU A 101 1.61 8.90 -15.83
N ALA A 102 2.71 9.61 -16.10
CA ALA A 102 3.54 9.44 -17.30
C ALA A 102 4.75 8.51 -17.07
N CYS A 103 4.93 7.97 -15.87
CA CYS A 103 6.01 6.99 -15.61
C CYS A 103 5.87 5.77 -16.51
N THR A 104 6.92 5.50 -17.29
CA THR A 104 7.01 4.38 -18.25
C THR A 104 7.62 3.12 -17.64
N HIS A 105 8.24 3.22 -16.46
CA HIS A 105 8.74 2.06 -15.74
C HIS A 105 7.58 1.30 -15.10
N SER A 106 7.56 -0.01 -15.33
CA SER A 106 6.62 -0.90 -14.63
C SER A 106 7.08 -1.18 -13.20
N GLU A 107 6.13 -1.21 -12.28
CA GLU A 107 6.33 -1.69 -10.92
C GLU A 107 5.85 -3.13 -10.84
N VAL A 108 6.79 -4.08 -10.92
CA VAL A 108 6.50 -5.52 -11.06
C VAL A 108 5.58 -6.05 -9.97
N SER A 109 5.75 -5.62 -8.72
CA SER A 109 4.91 -6.09 -7.61
C SER A 109 3.47 -5.61 -7.78
N GLY A 110 3.28 -4.36 -8.19
CA GLY A 110 2.00 -3.73 -8.49
C GLY A 110 1.32 -4.32 -9.72
N THR A 111 2.08 -4.58 -10.78
CA THR A 111 1.58 -5.29 -11.97
C THR A 111 1.04 -6.67 -11.59
N ARG A 112 1.78 -7.44 -10.79
CA ARG A 112 1.32 -8.76 -10.30
C ARG A 112 0.08 -8.63 -9.41
N PHE A 113 0.09 -7.67 -8.47
CA PHE A 113 -0.98 -7.45 -7.52
C PHE A 113 -2.29 -7.06 -8.22
N TRP A 114 -2.31 -5.96 -8.97
CA TRP A 114 -3.52 -5.50 -9.66
C TRP A 114 -3.89 -6.38 -10.86
N GLY A 115 -2.91 -7.04 -11.49
CA GLY A 115 -3.17 -8.06 -12.52
C GLY A 115 -3.99 -9.23 -11.99
N LEU A 116 -3.66 -9.75 -10.80
CA LEU A 116 -4.44 -10.80 -10.14
C LEU A 116 -5.88 -10.35 -9.87
N PHE A 117 -6.07 -9.17 -9.25
CA PHE A 117 -7.41 -8.69 -8.92
C PHE A 117 -8.22 -8.29 -10.14
N ARG A 118 -7.60 -7.80 -11.22
CA ARG A 118 -8.27 -7.64 -12.51
C ARG A 118 -8.77 -8.98 -13.03
N THR A 119 -7.97 -10.04 -12.95
CA THR A 119 -8.36 -11.38 -13.40
C THR A 119 -9.51 -11.95 -12.56
N LEU A 120 -9.43 -11.84 -11.24
CA LEU A 120 -10.44 -12.38 -10.31
C LEU A 120 -11.74 -11.57 -10.28
N CYS A 121 -11.63 -10.25 -10.14
CA CYS A 121 -12.77 -9.38 -9.87
C CYS A 121 -13.36 -8.76 -11.15
N LYS A 122 -12.63 -8.78 -12.28
CA LYS A 122 -12.97 -8.20 -13.60
C LYS A 122 -13.08 -6.68 -13.63
N THR A 123 -13.70 -6.06 -12.63
CA THR A 123 -13.82 -4.61 -12.46
C THR A 123 -13.31 -4.21 -11.06
N PRO A 124 -12.83 -2.96 -10.88
CA PRO A 124 -12.39 -2.50 -9.58
C PRO A 124 -13.54 -2.48 -8.55
N GLU A 125 -14.77 -2.15 -8.95
CA GLU A 125 -15.93 -2.09 -8.04
C GLU A 125 -16.19 -3.43 -7.36
N ASN A 126 -16.03 -4.53 -8.09
CA ASN A 126 -16.20 -5.88 -7.52
C ASN A 126 -15.19 -6.17 -6.40
N PHE A 127 -13.94 -5.70 -6.56
CA PHE A 127 -12.92 -5.79 -5.51
C PHE A 127 -13.25 -4.84 -4.35
N PHE A 128 -13.47 -3.55 -4.64
CA PHE A 128 -13.61 -2.51 -3.62
C PHE A 128 -14.94 -2.53 -2.87
N ARG A 129 -15.92 -3.32 -3.33
CA ARG A 129 -17.16 -3.57 -2.60
C ARG A 129 -16.91 -4.10 -1.19
N ARG A 130 -15.88 -4.96 -1.02
CA ARG A 130 -15.56 -5.60 0.27
C ARG A 130 -14.10 -5.45 0.68
N CYS A 131 -13.22 -5.11 -0.25
CA CYS A 131 -11.78 -5.04 0.00
C CYS A 131 -11.25 -3.62 -0.14
N PHE A 132 -10.15 -3.31 0.53
CA PHE A 132 -9.39 -2.08 0.28
C PHE A 132 -7.90 -2.35 0.40
N VAL A 133 -7.09 -1.48 -0.19
CA VAL A 133 -5.62 -1.60 -0.18
C VAL A 133 -5.01 -0.35 0.41
N HIS A 134 -4.07 -0.53 1.33
CA HIS A 134 -3.35 0.55 1.98
C HIS A 134 -1.89 0.15 2.23
N ASN A 135 -1.00 1.12 2.41
CA ASN A 135 0.37 0.88 2.87
C ASN A 135 0.47 1.29 4.33
N TYR A 136 1.19 0.50 5.12
CA TYR A 136 1.44 0.80 6.52
C TYR A 136 2.20 2.11 6.72
N CYS A 137 3.25 2.35 5.94
CA CYS A 137 4.02 3.58 5.96
C CYS A 137 3.93 4.28 4.59
N PRO A 138 3.62 5.59 4.52
CA PRO A 138 3.51 6.29 3.25
C PRO A 138 4.86 6.72 2.68
N LEU A 139 5.95 6.65 3.44
CA LEU A 139 7.24 7.24 3.06
C LEU A 139 8.11 6.31 2.21
N VAL A 140 8.92 6.91 1.34
CA VAL A 140 9.99 6.23 0.59
C VAL A 140 11.33 6.80 1.02
N PHE A 141 12.23 5.92 1.42
CA PHE A 141 13.57 6.27 1.89
C PHE A 141 14.61 5.81 0.87
N MET A 142 15.57 6.65 0.56
CA MET A 142 16.64 6.30 -0.38
C MET A 142 18.02 6.76 0.11
N THR A 143 19.02 5.95 -0.24
CA THR A 143 20.43 6.31 -0.06
C THR A 143 20.91 7.30 -1.12
N LYS A 144 22.14 7.81 -0.96
CA LYS A 144 22.80 8.70 -1.93
C LYS A 144 22.91 8.11 -3.34
N THR A 145 22.83 6.78 -3.47
CA THR A 145 22.88 6.09 -4.77
C THR A 145 21.50 5.84 -5.39
N GLY A 146 20.43 6.22 -4.69
CA GLY A 146 19.03 5.97 -5.09
C GLY A 146 18.56 4.55 -4.76
N LYS A 147 19.32 3.80 -3.95
CA LYS A 147 18.91 2.50 -3.45
C LYS A 147 17.79 2.69 -2.42
N ASN A 148 16.73 1.91 -2.55
CA ASN A 148 15.62 1.90 -1.59
C ASN A 148 16.09 1.42 -0.21
N VAL A 149 15.67 2.12 0.83
CA VAL A 149 15.81 1.72 2.24
C VAL A 149 14.42 1.40 2.76
N THR A 150 14.22 0.20 3.29
CA THR A 150 12.93 -0.21 3.84
C THR A 150 12.85 0.18 5.32
N PRO A 151 11.64 0.37 5.89
CA PRO A 151 11.49 0.68 7.32
C PRO A 151 12.26 -0.26 8.26
N PRO A 152 12.32 -1.60 8.05
CA PRO A 152 13.14 -2.50 8.86
C PRO A 152 14.64 -2.18 8.85
N SER A 153 15.16 -1.62 7.76
CA SER A 153 16.59 -1.30 7.60
C SER A 153 16.99 0.05 8.21
N LEU A 154 16.03 0.83 8.72
CA LEU A 154 16.33 2.07 9.43
C LEU A 154 16.95 1.79 10.81
N HIS A 155 17.82 2.69 11.25
CA HIS A 155 18.37 2.65 12.61
C HIS A 155 17.24 2.72 13.63
N MET A 156 17.37 2.00 14.74
CA MET A 156 16.32 1.85 15.76
C MET A 156 15.73 3.18 16.22
N THR A 157 16.58 4.17 16.50
CA THR A 157 16.19 5.52 16.94
C THR A 157 15.35 6.30 15.93
N GLN A 158 15.42 5.96 14.64
CA GLN A 158 14.60 6.55 13.57
C GLN A 158 13.36 5.69 13.28
N ARG A 159 13.52 4.37 13.41
CA ARG A 159 12.50 3.37 13.10
C ARG A 159 11.36 3.39 14.12
N GLU A 160 11.65 3.40 15.41
CA GLU A 160 10.63 3.35 16.46
C GLU A 160 9.58 4.47 16.38
N PRO A 161 9.95 5.77 16.30
CA PRO A 161 8.96 6.83 16.20
C PRO A 161 8.15 6.75 14.88
N LEU A 162 8.80 6.33 13.78
CA LEU A 162 8.11 6.09 12.50
C LEU A 162 7.04 5.00 12.64
N LEU A 163 7.42 3.85 13.19
CA LEU A 163 6.50 2.72 13.37
C LEU A 163 5.36 3.07 14.34
N SER A 164 5.66 3.77 15.43
CA SER A 164 4.64 4.21 16.39
C SER A 164 3.59 5.12 15.74
N ALA A 165 4.01 6.10 14.95
CA ALA A 165 3.08 6.96 14.23
C ALA A 165 2.22 6.18 13.22
N CYS A 166 2.84 5.26 12.48
CA CYS A 166 2.14 4.41 11.51
C CYS A 166 1.17 3.43 12.18
N ASP A 167 1.50 2.88 13.36
CA ASP A 167 0.59 2.01 14.12
C ASP A 167 -0.67 2.75 14.54
N THR A 168 -0.53 3.96 15.10
CA THR A 168 -1.67 4.77 15.53
C THR A 168 -2.60 5.04 14.35
N ALA A 169 -2.05 5.48 13.21
CA ALA A 169 -2.84 5.71 12.00
C ALA A 169 -3.50 4.42 11.48
N LEU A 170 -2.79 3.28 11.48
CA LEU A 170 -3.36 2.00 11.08
C LEU A 170 -4.54 1.59 11.96
N VAL A 171 -4.43 1.78 13.28
CA VAL A 171 -5.53 1.50 14.22
C VAL A 171 -6.76 2.36 13.91
N GLU A 172 -6.56 3.64 13.63
CA GLU A 172 -7.66 4.54 13.23
C GLU A 172 -8.30 4.09 11.91
N VAL A 173 -7.49 3.69 10.92
CA VAL A 173 -7.99 3.13 9.65
C VAL A 173 -8.80 1.85 9.88
N ILE A 174 -8.29 0.91 10.67
CA ILE A 174 -8.95 -0.36 11.00
C ILE A 174 -10.34 -0.10 11.61
N ARG A 175 -10.42 0.82 12.58
CA ARG A 175 -11.67 1.19 13.23
C ARG A 175 -12.63 1.91 12.28
N LEU A 176 -12.12 2.85 11.49
CA LEU A 176 -12.93 3.60 10.52
C LEU A 176 -13.56 2.68 9.48
N LEU A 177 -12.79 1.73 8.96
CA LEU A 177 -13.25 0.82 7.90
C LEU A 177 -14.04 -0.38 8.42
N GLN A 178 -14.05 -0.60 9.74
CA GLN A 178 -14.69 -1.77 10.39
C GLN A 178 -14.23 -3.10 9.79
N VAL A 179 -12.90 -3.23 9.60
CA VAL A 179 -12.31 -4.40 8.96
C VAL A 179 -12.53 -5.65 9.78
N LYS A 180 -12.86 -6.75 9.10
CA LYS A 180 -13.05 -8.07 9.71
C LYS A 180 -11.83 -8.97 9.51
N MET A 181 -10.94 -8.60 8.59
CA MET A 181 -9.73 -9.34 8.28
C MET A 181 -8.69 -8.39 7.73
N ILE A 182 -7.44 -8.58 8.12
CA ILE A 182 -6.29 -7.90 7.53
C ILE A 182 -5.44 -8.94 6.81
N VAL A 183 -5.03 -8.65 5.58
CA VAL A 183 -4.14 -9.48 4.78
C VAL A 183 -2.83 -8.74 4.62
N GLY A 184 -1.82 -9.13 5.40
CA GLY A 184 -0.47 -8.59 5.30
C GLY A 184 0.23 -9.11 4.06
N VAL A 185 0.57 -8.21 3.13
CA VAL A 185 1.31 -8.53 1.91
C VAL A 185 2.80 -8.52 2.25
N GLY A 186 3.34 -9.69 2.60
CA GLY A 186 4.67 -9.85 3.17
C GLY A 186 4.69 -9.81 4.69
N ARG A 187 5.77 -10.37 5.27
CA ARG A 187 5.91 -10.60 6.72
C ARG A 187 5.85 -9.33 7.53
N PHE A 188 6.57 -8.29 7.11
CA PHE A 188 6.59 -7.02 7.82
C PHE A 188 5.19 -6.44 8.01
N ALA A 189 4.39 -6.36 6.94
CA ALA A 189 3.04 -5.79 7.02
C ALA A 189 2.13 -6.63 7.92
N GLN A 190 2.25 -7.97 7.87
CA GLN A 190 1.53 -8.88 8.77
C GLN A 190 1.89 -8.61 10.24
N GLU A 191 3.18 -8.62 10.57
CA GLU A 191 3.68 -8.47 11.93
C GLU A 191 3.33 -7.09 12.51
N ARG A 192 3.42 -6.03 11.70
CA ARG A 192 3.01 -4.68 12.13
C ARG A 192 1.52 -4.58 12.37
N ALA A 193 0.68 -5.17 11.52
CA ALA A 193 -0.76 -5.21 11.76
C ALA A 193 -1.11 -5.97 13.04
N GLN A 194 -0.45 -7.10 13.31
CA GLN A 194 -0.63 -7.85 14.57
C GLN A 194 -0.20 -7.03 15.77
N TYR A 195 0.95 -6.34 15.69
CA TYR A 195 1.43 -5.47 16.76
C TYR A 195 0.45 -4.33 17.05
N ALA A 196 0.02 -3.61 16.02
CA ALA A 196 -0.94 -2.52 16.15
C ALA A 196 -2.27 -2.99 16.78
N LEU A 197 -2.80 -4.14 16.37
CA LEU A 197 -4.04 -4.69 16.92
C LEU A 197 -3.94 -5.09 18.40
N LYS A 198 -2.80 -5.64 18.84
CA LYS A 198 -2.58 -6.00 20.25
C LYS A 198 -2.78 -4.80 21.20
N MET A 199 -2.56 -3.58 20.71
CA MET A 199 -2.74 -2.34 21.48
C MET A 199 -4.21 -1.88 21.59
N THR A 200 -5.15 -2.55 20.92
CA THR A 200 -6.52 -2.02 20.72
C THR A 200 -7.62 -2.86 21.37
N GLY A 201 -7.30 -4.06 21.85
CA GLY A 201 -8.30 -5.05 22.30
C GLY A 201 -9.18 -5.64 21.19
N LEU A 202 -8.94 -5.28 19.92
CA LEU A 202 -9.69 -5.81 18.78
C LEU A 202 -9.18 -7.22 18.43
N ASN A 203 -10.11 -8.17 18.30
CA ASN A 203 -9.82 -9.53 17.85
C ASN A 203 -10.11 -9.67 16.35
N ILE A 204 -9.21 -9.16 15.51
CA ILE A 204 -9.31 -9.20 14.05
C ILE A 204 -8.24 -10.16 13.50
N PRO A 205 -8.58 -11.17 12.69
CA PRO A 205 -7.60 -12.07 12.10
C PRO A 205 -6.65 -11.31 11.15
N VAL A 206 -5.34 -11.55 11.34
CA VAL A 206 -4.28 -11.04 10.47
C VAL A 206 -3.63 -12.20 9.73
N LEU A 207 -3.91 -12.27 8.43
CA LEU A 207 -3.40 -13.30 7.53
C LEU A 207 -2.12 -12.84 6.85
N PHE A 208 -1.34 -13.81 6.39
CA PHE A 208 -0.14 -13.61 5.59
C PHE A 208 -0.41 -13.99 4.14
N ILE A 209 0.08 -13.19 3.21
CA ILE A 209 0.29 -13.64 1.83
C ILE A 209 1.71 -13.29 1.38
N MET A 210 2.25 -14.09 0.46
CA MET A 210 3.57 -13.86 -0.10
C MET A 210 3.62 -12.52 -0.83
N HIS A 211 4.68 -11.72 -0.63
CA HIS A 211 4.84 -10.46 -1.35
C HIS A 211 5.15 -10.70 -2.85
N PRO A 212 4.56 -9.94 -3.79
CA PRO A 212 4.76 -10.12 -5.23
C PRO A 212 6.11 -9.66 -5.80
N SER A 213 7.08 -9.31 -4.95
CA SER A 213 8.32 -8.64 -5.39
C SER A 213 9.20 -9.61 -6.18
N PRO A 214 9.86 -9.17 -7.26
CA PRO A 214 10.79 -10.01 -8.02
C PRO A 214 12.03 -10.41 -7.23
N ILE A 215 12.33 -9.73 -6.11
CA ILE A 215 13.42 -10.09 -5.19
C ILE A 215 13.13 -11.44 -4.53
N ASN A 216 11.86 -11.82 -4.39
CA ASN A 216 11.49 -13.14 -3.87
C ASN A 216 11.50 -14.17 -5.02
N PRO A 217 12.41 -15.16 -5.01
CA PRO A 217 12.49 -16.16 -6.08
C PRO A 217 11.19 -16.96 -6.25
N GLN A 218 10.45 -17.19 -5.16
CA GLN A 218 9.19 -17.94 -5.19
C GLN A 218 8.08 -17.17 -5.90
N ALA A 219 8.08 -15.83 -5.80
CA ALA A 219 7.12 -14.98 -6.52
C ALA A 219 7.36 -14.98 -8.04
N ASN A 220 8.57 -15.34 -8.50
CA ASN A 220 8.88 -15.47 -9.92
C ASN A 220 8.37 -16.78 -10.53
N LYS A 221 7.89 -17.73 -9.72
CA LYS A 221 7.34 -19.03 -10.14
C LYS A 221 5.80 -19.01 -10.18
N GLY A 222 5.20 -17.97 -10.78
CA GLY A 222 3.74 -17.83 -10.86
C GLY A 222 3.11 -17.36 -9.54
N TRP A 223 3.34 -16.09 -9.18
CA TRP A 223 2.77 -15.52 -7.95
C TRP A 223 1.24 -15.52 -7.96
N ALA A 224 0.62 -15.18 -9.10
CA ALA A 224 -0.84 -15.05 -9.20
C ALA A 224 -1.55 -16.39 -8.95
N GLU A 225 -1.06 -17.46 -9.56
CA GLU A 225 -1.59 -18.82 -9.43
C GLU A 225 -1.45 -19.32 -7.98
N GLN A 226 -0.30 -19.06 -7.35
CA GLN A 226 -0.09 -19.39 -5.94
C GLN A 226 -1.06 -18.63 -5.02
N MET A 227 -1.30 -17.34 -5.28
CA MET A 227 -2.24 -16.54 -4.49
C MET A 227 -3.69 -16.99 -4.66
N MET A 228 -4.10 -17.47 -5.84
CA MET A 228 -5.45 -18.02 -6.01
C MET A 228 -5.68 -19.23 -5.10
N VAL A 229 -4.72 -20.17 -5.06
CA VAL A 229 -4.79 -21.33 -4.16
C VAL A 229 -4.78 -20.90 -2.70
N GLU A 230 -3.93 -19.93 -2.34
CA GLU A 230 -3.83 -19.43 -0.98
C GLU A 230 -5.11 -18.69 -0.53
N PHE A 231 -5.73 -17.91 -1.42
CA PHE A 231 -6.98 -17.20 -1.13
C PHE A 231 -8.16 -18.14 -0.90
N GLU A 232 -8.20 -19.31 -1.56
CA GLU A 232 -9.19 -20.35 -1.27
C GLU A 232 -8.96 -20.95 0.13
N LYS A 233 -7.73 -21.37 0.43
CA LYS A 233 -7.36 -21.95 1.74
C LYS A 233 -7.65 -21.00 2.90
N LEU A 234 -7.34 -19.73 2.72
CA LEU A 234 -7.56 -18.67 3.70
C LEU A 234 -9.01 -18.15 3.74
N GLY A 235 -9.87 -18.63 2.84
CA GLY A 235 -11.27 -18.21 2.75
C GLY A 235 -11.45 -16.76 2.30
N ILE A 236 -10.45 -16.16 1.65
CA ILE A 236 -10.46 -14.79 1.10
C ILE A 236 -11.29 -14.73 -0.19
N MET A 237 -11.34 -15.82 -0.98
CA MET A 237 -11.97 -15.81 -2.31
C MET A 237 -13.43 -15.35 -2.30
N ARG A 238 -14.18 -15.67 -1.23
CA ARG A 238 -15.58 -15.24 -1.01
C ARG A 238 -15.78 -13.71 -0.95
N TYR A 239 -14.72 -12.95 -0.76
CA TYR A 239 -14.74 -11.48 -0.74
C TYR A 239 -14.38 -10.86 -2.10
N LEU A 240 -13.73 -11.64 -2.98
CA LEU A 240 -13.17 -11.17 -4.25
C LEU A 240 -14.05 -11.52 -5.45
N VAL A 241 -14.67 -12.70 -5.43
CA VAL A 241 -15.52 -13.18 -6.53
C VAL A 241 -16.98 -12.80 -6.24
N PRO A 242 -17.66 -12.08 -7.15
CA PRO A 242 -19.10 -11.88 -7.04
C PRO A 242 -19.80 -13.24 -7.01
N LYS A 243 -20.72 -13.45 -6.06
CA LYS A 243 -21.62 -14.60 -6.15
C LYS A 243 -22.35 -14.50 -7.49
N SER A 244 -22.30 -15.57 -8.29
CA SER A 244 -23.17 -15.73 -9.45
C SER A 244 -24.60 -15.42 -8.99
N LYS A 245 -25.29 -14.49 -9.66
CA LYS A 245 -26.74 -14.42 -9.50
C LYS A 245 -27.26 -15.76 -10.03
N GLY A 246 -27.69 -16.63 -9.11
CA GLY A 246 -28.53 -17.76 -9.47
C GLY A 246 -29.86 -17.25 -10.02
#